data_AF-A0A846E1U4-F1
#
_entry.id   AF-A0A846E1U4-F1
#
_cell.length_a   1.000
_cell.length_b   1.000
_cell.length_c   1.000
_cell.angle_alpha   90.00
_cell.angle_beta   90.00
_cell.angle_gamma   90.00
#
_symmetry.space_group_name_H-M   'P 1'
#
loop_
_entity.id
_entity.type
_entity.pdbx_description
1 polymer ?
#
loop_
_entity_poly.entity_id
_entity_poly.type
_entity_poly.pdbx_seq_one_letter_code
_entity_poly.pdbx_strand_id
1 'polypeptide(L)' 'MTNLFLTIIIPTYNRPHLLPRAVESALGQTLDEIEVIVVDE' A
#
# COMPACT_ATOMS: atom_id res chain seq x y z
N MET A 1 -24.61 -2.51 4.78
CA MET A 1 -23.45 -3.42 4.66
C MET A 1 -22.25 -2.64 5.17
N THR A 2 -21.52 -3.16 6.14
CA THR A 2 -20.29 -2.52 6.62
C THR A 2 -19.22 -2.73 5.56
N ASN A 3 -18.71 -1.63 5.00
CA ASN A 3 -17.55 -1.73 4.12
C ASN A 3 -16.30 -1.95 4.97
N LEU A 4 -15.42 -2.84 4.53
CA LEU A 4 -14.19 -3.15 5.26
C LEU A 4 -13.11 -2.18 4.79
N PHE A 5 -12.68 -1.30 5.68
CA PHE A 5 -11.57 -0.37 5.41
C PHE A 5 -10.23 -1.02 5.80
N LEU A 6 -9.28 -1.04 4.87
CA LEU A 6 -7.94 -1.60 5.07
C LEU A 6 -6.87 -0.53 4.84
N THR A 7 -6.01 -0.31 5.84
CA THR A 7 -4.79 0.47 5.68
C THR A 7 -3.57 -0.45 5.52
N ILE A 8 -2.75 -0.18 4.50
CA ILE A 8 -1.49 -0.88 4.22
C ILE A 8 -0.34 0.11 4.42
N ILE A 9 0.61 -0.23 5.28
CA ILE A 9 1.79 0.59 5.56
C ILE A 9 3.01 -0.05 4.89
N ILE A 10 3.70 0.72 4.03
CA ILE A 10 4.91 0.31 3.33
C ILE A 10 6.09 1.14 3.88
N PRO A 11 6.82 0.63 4.90
CA PRO A 11 8.10 1.22 5.28
C PRO A 11 9.14 0.91 4.20
N THR A 12 9.91 1.92 3.82
CA THR A 12 10.95 1.81 2.79
C THR A 12 12.17 2.64 3.18
N TYR A 13 13.34 2.21 2.71
CA TYR A 13 14.58 2.97 2.81
C TYR A 13 15.47 2.62 1.62
N ASN A 14 15.87 3.61 0.84
CA ASN A 14 16.77 3.46 -0.32
C ASN A 14 16.39 2.31 -1.28
N ARG A 15 15.10 2.21 -1.64
CA ARG A 15 14.54 1.13 -2.49
C ARG A 15 13.79 1.65 -3.73
N PRO A 16 14.42 2.51 -4.55
CA PRO A 16 13.73 3.22 -5.65
C PRO A 16 13.10 2.30 -6.70
N HIS A 17 13.67 1.11 -6.93
CA HIS A 17 13.18 0.16 -7.93
C HIS A 17 12.11 -0.81 -7.40
N LEU A 18 11.99 -0.94 -6.08
CA LEU A 18 11.04 -1.88 -5.45
C LEU A 18 9.79 -1.19 -4.94
N LEU A 19 9.89 0.09 -4.58
CA LEU A 19 8.76 0.87 -4.08
C LEU A 19 7.58 0.93 -5.07
N PRO A 20 7.77 1.20 -6.38
CA PRO A 20 6.65 1.22 -7.33
C PRO A 20 5.90 -0.12 -7.39
N ARG A 21 6.65 -1.23 -7.44
CA ARG A 21 6.05 -2.58 -7.47
C ARG A 21 5.28 -2.90 -6.18
N ALA A 22 5.78 -2.46 -5.03
CA ALA A 22 5.12 -2.67 -3.75
C ALA A 22 3.80 -1.87 -3.66
N VAL A 23 3.81 -0.61 -4.11
CA VAL A 23 2.62 0.24 -4.16
C VAL A 23 1.59 -0.32 -5.14
N GLU A 24 2.00 -0.72 -6.35
CA GLU A 24 1.11 -1.36 -7.34
C GLU A 24 0.46 -2.63 -6.78
N SER A 25 1.23 -3.47 -6.09
CA SER A 25 0.69 -4.66 -5.43
C SER A 25 -0.31 -4.32 -4.32
N ALA A 26 -0.05 -3.27 -3.53
CA ALA A 26 -0.92 -2.84 -2.43
C ALA A 26 -2.21 -2.18 -2.92
N LEU A 27 -2.18 -1.49 -4.07
CA LEU A 27 -3.37 -0.92 -4.69
C LEU A 27 -4.20 -1.97 -5.47
N GLY A 28 -3.60 -3.10 -5.86
CA GLY A 28 -4.26 -4.18 -6.57
C GLY A 28 -5.05 -5.17 -5.69
N GLN A 29 -5.37 -4.81 -4.44
CA GLN A 29 -6.14 -5.69 -3.55
C GLN A 29 -7.60 -5.83 -4.00
N THR A 30 -8.26 -6.91 -3.60
CA THR A 30 -9.66 -7.19 -3.97
C THR A 30 -10.70 -6.44 -3.12
N LEU A 31 -10.26 -5.67 -2.13
CA LEU A 31 -11.12 -4.83 -1.29
C LEU A 31 -11.29 -3.45 -1.92
N ASP A 32 -12.50 -2.91 -1.85
CA ASP A 32 -12.84 -1.64 -2.49
C ASP A 32 -12.33 -0.41 -1.72
N GLU A 33 -12.24 -0.50 -0.39
CA GLU A 33 -11.80 0.61 0.47
C GLU A 33 -10.41 0.33 1.07
N ILE A 34 -9.39 0.83 0.37
CA ILE A 34 -7.98 0.68 0.73
C ILE A 34 -7.26 2.03 0.82
N GLU A 35 -6.37 2.13 1.79
CA GLU A 35 -5.43 3.24 1.96
C GLU A 35 -3.99 2.68 1.98
N VAL A 36 -3.08 3.29 1.22
CA VAL A 36 -1.66 2.90 1.21
C VAL A 36 -0.83 4.08 1.70
N ILE A 37 -0.09 3.86 2.79
CA ILE A 37 0.81 4.85 3.39
C ILE A 37 2.24 4.38 3.18
N VAL A 38 3.04 5.17 2.46
CA VAL A 38 4.48 4.95 2.32
C VAL A 38 5.20 5.76 3.38
N VAL A 39 6.04 5.10 4.17
CA VAL A 39 6.92 5.75 5.14
C VAL A 39 8.35 5.55 4.67
N ASP A 40 8.98 6.63 4.24
CA ASP A 40 10.40 6.65 3.91
C ASP A 40 11.19 7.09 5.14
N GLU A 41 12.29 6.39 5.43
CA GLU A 41 13.28 6.82 6.45
C GLU A 41 14.29 7.82 5.88
#